data_AF-A0A8D8ARF0-F1
#
_entry.id   AF-A0A8D8ARF0-F1
#
_cell.length_a   1.000
_cell.length_b   1.000
_cell.length_c   1.000
_cell.angle_alpha   90.00
_cell.angle_beta   90.00
_cell.angle_gamma   90.00
#
_symmetry.space_group_name_H-M   'P 1'
#
loop_
_entity.id
_entity.type
_entity.pdbx_description
1 polymer ?
#
loop_
_entity_poly.entity_id
_entity_poly.type
_entity_poly.pdbx_seq_one_letter_code
_entity_poly.pdbx_strand_id
1 'polypeptide(L)'
;MLRQTTSTRRLLQLALGRRTHSTISQPKISPAVLNSTRALDRYRPGERYNGFVCTRTEYIADFNMTAFLFRHEGTGLEYLHIDRNDSNNVFSVNFRTTPFDSTGLPHILEHSVLCGSERFPVRDPFFKMLNRSLATFMNAMTGPDYTLYPFSSTNEIDYRNLQSIYLDAVFRPNLKYLDFLQEGWRLEHS
;
A
#
# COMPACT_ATOMS: atom_id res chain seq x y z
N MET A 1 -12.12 -45.46 -20.52
CA MET A 1 -11.72 -46.83 -20.12
C MET A 1 -11.27 -46.73 -18.66
N LEU A 2 -11.84 -47.30 -17.61
CA LEU A 2 -12.91 -48.28 -17.34
C LEU A 2 -13.90 -47.61 -16.31
N ARG A 3 -15.24 -47.72 -16.31
CA ARG A 3 -16.14 -48.87 -15.99
C ARG A 3 -15.73 -49.56 -14.66
N GLN A 4 -16.58 -49.85 -13.66
CA GLN A 4 -17.98 -50.26 -13.68
C GLN A 4 -18.54 -50.39 -12.23
N THR A 5 -19.83 -50.05 -12.04
CA THR A 5 -20.91 -50.77 -11.28
C THR A 5 -20.77 -51.04 -9.76
N THR A 6 -21.82 -51.08 -8.91
CA THR A 6 -23.21 -51.62 -9.06
C THR A 6 -24.07 -51.12 -7.87
N SER A 7 -25.29 -50.62 -8.09
CA SER A 7 -26.61 -51.26 -7.82
C SER A 7 -26.98 -51.56 -6.36
N THR A 8 -28.05 -50.92 -5.86
CA THR A 8 -29.29 -51.62 -5.45
C THR A 8 -30.45 -50.64 -5.20
N ARG A 9 -31.59 -50.88 -5.85
CA ARG A 9 -32.91 -50.32 -5.53
C ARG A 9 -33.54 -51.16 -4.40
N ARG A 10 -34.22 -50.51 -3.45
CA ARG A 10 -35.46 -51.03 -2.84
C ARG A 10 -36.35 -49.89 -2.36
N LEU A 11 -37.60 -49.91 -2.84
CA LEU A 11 -38.74 -49.15 -2.33
C LEU A 11 -39.17 -49.71 -0.97
N LEU A 12 -39.64 -48.85 -0.04
CA LEU A 12 -41.01 -48.93 0.51
C LEU A 12 -41.36 -47.73 1.42
N GLN A 13 -42.50 -47.11 1.09
CA GLN A 13 -43.58 -46.61 1.96
C GLN A 13 -43.36 -45.64 3.14
N LEU A 14 -43.96 -44.45 2.94
CA LEU A 14 -44.89 -43.72 3.82
C LEU A 14 -44.68 -43.77 5.33
N ALA A 15 -44.26 -42.63 5.87
CA ALA A 15 -44.76 -42.12 7.14
C ALA A 15 -45.01 -40.61 7.01
N LEU A 16 -46.29 -40.23 7.00
CA LEU A 16 -46.77 -38.85 7.13
C LEU A 16 -46.45 -38.35 8.54
N GLY A 17 -45.28 -37.75 8.72
CA GLY A 17 -44.92 -37.00 9.92
C GLY A 17 -45.08 -35.50 9.67
N ARG A 18 -46.00 -34.86 10.41
CA ARG A 18 -46.12 -33.40 10.51
C ARG A 18 -44.74 -32.77 10.76
N ARG A 19 -44.16 -32.12 9.74
CA ARG A 19 -43.00 -31.24 9.94
C ARG A 19 -43.50 -29.93 10.48
N THR A 20 -43.25 -29.70 11.76
CA THR A 20 -43.30 -28.39 12.39
C THR A 20 -42.37 -27.44 11.60
N HIS A 21 -42.87 -26.26 11.24
CA HIS A 21 -42.03 -25.19 10.72
C HIS A 21 -41.06 -24.76 11.83
N SER A 22 -39.86 -25.33 11.85
CA SER A 22 -38.75 -24.70 12.55
C SER A 22 -38.34 -23.47 11.73
N THR A 23 -38.64 -22.29 12.24
CA THR A 23 -38.03 -21.04 11.78
C THR A 23 -36.53 -21.21 11.88
N ILE A 24 -35.86 -21.50 10.75
CA ILE A 24 -34.41 -21.46 10.67
C ILE A 24 -34.05 -20.00 10.94
N SER A 25 -33.48 -19.72 12.11
CA SER A 25 -32.89 -18.42 12.37
C SER A 25 -31.81 -18.21 11.32
N GLN A 26 -32.01 -17.24 10.44
CA GLN A 26 -30.97 -16.72 9.56
C GLN A 26 -29.69 -16.53 10.39
N PRO A 27 -28.53 -17.05 9.96
CA PRO A 27 -27.29 -16.84 10.71
C PRO A 27 -27.09 -15.34 10.88
N LYS A 28 -26.94 -14.88 12.13
CA LYS A 28 -26.61 -13.49 12.44
C LYS A 28 -25.19 -13.24 11.93
N ILE A 29 -25.07 -12.84 10.66
CA ILE A 29 -23.82 -12.37 10.08
C ILE A 29 -23.42 -11.12 10.85
N SER A 30 -22.21 -11.11 11.43
CA SER A 30 -21.75 -9.97 12.20
C SER A 30 -21.61 -8.73 11.28
N PRO A 31 -21.86 -7.51 11.78
CA PRO A 31 -21.67 -6.28 11.00
C PRO A 31 -20.25 -6.16 10.41
N ALA A 32 -19.25 -6.72 11.09
CA ALA A 32 -17.87 -6.80 10.62
C ALA A 32 -17.73 -7.64 9.33
N VAL A 33 -18.43 -8.76 9.23
CA VAL A 33 -18.42 -9.63 8.04
C VAL A 33 -19.17 -9.00 6.87
N LEU A 34 -20.25 -8.24 7.14
CA LEU A 34 -20.98 -7.49 6.11
C LEU A 34 -20.17 -6.30 5.55
N ASN A 35 -19.40 -5.62 6.41
CA ASN A 35 -18.48 -4.56 5.96
C ASN A 35 -17.27 -5.12 5.22
N SER A 36 -16.75 -6.31 5.60
CA SER A 36 -15.64 -6.95 4.90
C SER A 36 -16.01 -7.41 3.49
N THR A 37 -17.27 -7.80 3.26
CA THR A 37 -17.74 -8.14 1.90
C THR A 37 -17.78 -6.92 0.98
N ARG A 38 -18.12 -5.73 1.51
CA ARG A 38 -18.13 -4.48 0.74
C ARG A 38 -16.74 -3.97 0.37
N ALA A 39 -15.73 -4.18 1.23
CA ALA A 39 -14.36 -3.79 0.92
C ALA A 39 -13.77 -4.64 -0.22
N LEU A 40 -14.02 -5.96 -0.21
CA LEU A 40 -13.59 -6.89 -1.26
C LEU A 40 -14.11 -6.54 -2.67
N ASP A 41 -15.24 -5.83 -2.76
CA ASP A 41 -15.83 -5.44 -4.04
C ASP A 41 -15.14 -4.23 -4.70
N ARG A 42 -14.25 -3.52 -4.00
CA ARG A 42 -13.65 -2.28 -4.51
C ARG A 42 -12.69 -2.51 -5.68
N TYR A 43 -11.88 -3.57 -5.62
CA TYR A 43 -10.93 -3.92 -6.67
C TYR A 43 -10.90 -5.42 -6.89
N ARG A 44 -10.96 -5.83 -8.16
CA ARG A 44 -11.08 -7.23 -8.56
C ARG A 44 -9.82 -7.73 -9.25
N PRO A 45 -9.30 -8.91 -8.88
CA PRO A 45 -8.15 -9.50 -9.57
C PRO A 45 -8.39 -9.63 -11.08
N GLY A 46 -7.41 -9.22 -11.87
CA GLY A 46 -7.46 -9.17 -13.33
C GLY A 46 -7.98 -7.86 -13.93
N GLU A 47 -8.65 -7.00 -13.13
CA GLU A 47 -9.12 -5.70 -13.60
C GLU A 47 -8.03 -4.63 -13.60
N ARG A 48 -8.24 -3.60 -14.44
CA ARG A 48 -7.28 -2.51 -14.71
C ARG A 48 -7.77 -1.20 -14.12
N TYR A 49 -6.86 -0.49 -13.45
CA TYR A 49 -7.11 0.79 -12.81
C TYR A 49 -5.91 1.71 -13.01
N ASN A 50 -6.07 2.78 -13.81
CA ASN A 50 -5.02 3.80 -14.01
C ASN A 50 -3.63 3.25 -14.37
N GLY A 51 -3.56 2.24 -15.25
CA GLY A 51 -2.30 1.59 -15.65
C GLY A 51 -1.82 0.47 -14.72
N PHE A 52 -2.54 0.19 -13.63
CA PHE A 52 -2.28 -0.93 -12.73
C PHE A 52 -3.26 -2.08 -12.97
N VAL A 53 -2.79 -3.31 -12.86
CA VAL A 53 -3.63 -4.52 -12.81
C VAL A 53 -3.69 -4.99 -11.36
N CYS A 54 -4.89 -5.22 -10.83
CA CYS A 54 -5.04 -5.88 -9.54
C CYS A 54 -4.68 -7.36 -9.70
N THR A 55 -3.66 -7.83 -9.00
CA THR A 55 -3.17 -9.21 -9.11
C THR A 55 -3.73 -10.10 -8.02
N ARG A 56 -4.01 -9.55 -6.84
CA ARG A 56 -4.51 -10.30 -5.68
C ARG A 56 -5.32 -9.40 -4.75
N THR A 57 -6.37 -9.98 -4.17
CA THR A 57 -7.17 -9.37 -3.10
C THR A 57 -7.27 -10.37 -1.96
N GLU A 58 -7.10 -9.92 -0.72
CA GLU A 58 -7.13 -10.78 0.47
C GLU A 58 -7.71 -10.01 1.67
N TYR A 59 -8.73 -10.58 2.32
CA TYR A 59 -9.21 -10.07 3.60
C TYR A 59 -8.45 -10.72 4.76
N ILE A 60 -7.92 -9.90 5.66
CA ILE A 60 -7.11 -10.34 6.79
C ILE A 60 -7.89 -10.05 8.08
N ALA A 61 -8.54 -11.10 8.60
CA ALA A 61 -9.49 -11.00 9.70
C ALA A 61 -8.86 -10.47 10.99
N ASP A 62 -7.65 -10.90 11.33
CA ASP A 62 -6.95 -10.53 12.57
C ASP A 62 -6.71 -9.03 12.70
N PHE A 63 -6.57 -8.33 11.57
CA PHE A 63 -6.34 -6.89 11.51
C PHE A 63 -7.56 -6.10 11.03
N ASN A 64 -8.64 -6.80 10.70
CA ASN A 64 -9.85 -6.24 10.09
C ASN A 64 -9.53 -5.29 8.92
N MET A 65 -8.75 -5.78 7.96
CA MET A 65 -8.30 -5.02 6.80
C MET A 65 -8.36 -5.86 5.52
N THR A 66 -8.44 -5.19 4.38
CA THR A 66 -8.35 -5.84 3.06
C THR A 66 -7.09 -5.38 2.35
N ALA A 67 -6.24 -6.32 1.95
CA ALA A 67 -5.05 -6.06 1.17
C ALA A 67 -5.35 -6.27 -0.32
N PHE A 68 -4.95 -5.31 -1.14
CA PHE A 68 -5.00 -5.37 -2.59
C PHE A 68 -3.59 -5.20 -3.14
N LEU A 69 -3.12 -6.19 -3.90
CA LEU A 69 -1.86 -6.14 -4.60
C LEU A 69 -2.11 -5.75 -6.06
N PHE A 70 -1.33 -4.81 -6.54
CA PHE A 70 -1.36 -4.33 -7.90
C PHE A 70 0.03 -4.35 -8.53
N ARG A 71 0.06 -4.43 -9.87
CA ARG A 71 1.28 -4.28 -10.67
C ARG A 71 1.03 -3.27 -11.79
N HIS A 72 1.88 -2.25 -11.89
CA HIS A 72 1.84 -1.30 -12.98
C HIS A 72 2.31 -1.97 -14.28
N GLU A 73 1.53 -1.85 -15.36
CA GLU A 73 1.80 -2.57 -16.61
C GLU A 73 3.05 -2.06 -17.33
N GLY A 74 3.29 -0.74 -17.30
CA GLY A 74 4.40 -0.14 -18.03
C GLY A 74 5.76 -0.28 -17.34
N THR A 75 5.79 -0.26 -16.00
CA THR A 75 7.05 -0.22 -15.23
C THR A 75 7.28 -1.48 -14.39
N GLY A 76 6.26 -2.31 -14.19
CA GLY A 76 6.31 -3.44 -13.27
C GLY A 76 6.29 -3.04 -11.80
N LEU A 77 6.10 -1.76 -11.46
CA LEU A 77 5.99 -1.28 -10.07
C LEU A 77 4.90 -2.05 -9.33
N GLU A 78 5.25 -2.59 -8.18
CA GLU A 78 4.30 -3.25 -7.28
C GLU A 78 3.68 -2.23 -6.33
N TYR A 79 2.37 -2.33 -6.11
CA TYR A 79 1.64 -1.44 -5.23
C TYR A 79 0.73 -2.25 -4.31
N LEU A 80 0.93 -2.09 -3.00
CA LEU A 80 0.11 -2.70 -1.96
C LEU A 80 -0.80 -1.64 -1.36
N HIS A 81 -2.10 -1.82 -1.49
CA HIS A 81 -3.10 -0.99 -0.84
C HIS A 81 -3.73 -1.78 0.31
N ILE A 82 -3.72 -1.19 1.51
CA ILE A 82 -4.37 -1.75 2.69
C ILE A 82 -5.59 -0.87 2.98
N ASP A 83 -6.78 -1.44 2.81
CA ASP A 83 -8.03 -0.78 3.13
C ASP A 83 -8.47 -1.17 4.54
N ARG A 84 -8.59 -0.17 5.40
CA ARG A 84 -8.99 -0.29 6.79
C ARG A 84 -9.77 0.95 7.18
N ASN A 85 -10.74 0.81 8.08
CA ASN A 85 -11.46 1.93 8.67
C ASN A 85 -10.57 2.67 9.69
N ASP A 86 -9.57 3.39 9.20
CA ASP A 86 -8.63 4.23 9.95
C ASP A 86 -8.50 5.58 9.23
N SER A 87 -8.61 6.69 9.97
CA SER A 87 -8.50 8.03 9.39
C SER A 87 -7.06 8.45 9.14
N ASN A 88 -6.08 7.83 9.82
CA ASN A 88 -4.68 8.16 9.68
C ASN A 88 -4.06 7.41 8.49
N ASN A 89 -4.16 8.01 7.31
CA ASN A 89 -3.70 7.39 6.07
C ASN A 89 -2.18 7.45 5.96
N VAL A 90 -1.57 6.36 5.51
CA VAL A 90 -0.12 6.21 5.35
C VAL A 90 0.24 5.97 3.89
N PHE A 91 1.28 6.63 3.43
CA PHE A 91 1.91 6.37 2.13
C PHE A 91 3.40 6.07 2.35
N SER A 92 3.96 5.17 1.53
CA SER A 92 5.41 4.99 1.41
C SER A 92 5.76 4.58 0.00
N VAL A 93 6.89 5.09 -0.50
CA VAL A 93 7.57 4.60 -1.70
C VAL A 93 8.92 4.02 -1.28
N ASN A 94 9.22 2.82 -1.76
CA ASN A 94 10.35 2.03 -1.30
C ASN A 94 11.22 1.62 -2.48
N PHE A 95 12.54 1.73 -2.33
CA PHE A 95 13.52 1.36 -3.34
C PHE A 95 14.46 0.31 -2.76
N ARG A 96 14.81 -0.70 -3.57
CA ARG A 96 15.92 -1.60 -3.25
C ARG A 96 17.23 -0.88 -3.57
N THR A 97 18.06 -0.68 -2.56
CA THR A 97 19.31 0.08 -2.62
C THR A 97 20.45 -0.74 -2.02
N THR A 98 21.13 -1.54 -2.85
CA THR A 98 22.21 -2.45 -2.42
C THR A 98 23.58 -1.79 -2.63
N PRO A 99 24.21 -1.17 -1.61
CA PRO A 99 25.50 -0.52 -1.77
C PRO A 99 26.62 -1.53 -2.05
N PHE A 100 27.59 -1.14 -2.88
CA PHE A 100 28.78 -1.96 -3.20
C PHE A 100 30.01 -1.56 -2.38
N ASP A 101 29.92 -0.47 -1.62
CA ASP A 101 30.99 0.08 -0.80
C ASP A 101 30.41 0.76 0.46
N SER A 102 31.29 1.33 1.29
CA SER A 102 30.94 1.99 2.55
C SER A 102 30.90 3.53 2.43
N THR A 103 30.65 4.06 1.23
CA THR A 103 30.58 5.53 1.02
C THR A 103 29.35 6.17 1.67
N GLY A 104 28.34 5.38 2.02
CA GLY A 104 27.06 5.89 2.51
C GLY A 104 26.15 6.44 1.41
N LEU A 105 26.45 6.16 0.12
CA LEU A 105 25.71 6.68 -1.03
C LEU A 105 24.18 6.59 -0.91
N PRO A 106 23.56 5.45 -0.51
CA PRO A 106 22.10 5.38 -0.38
C PRO A 106 21.54 6.35 0.66
N HIS A 107 22.27 6.55 1.76
CA HIS A 107 21.87 7.48 2.82
C HIS A 107 22.05 8.93 2.36
N ILE A 108 23.18 9.29 1.75
CA ILE A 108 23.37 10.65 1.21
C ILE A 108 22.31 10.96 0.14
N LEU A 109 21.98 10.00 -0.72
CA LEU A 109 20.95 10.15 -1.73
C LEU A 109 19.55 10.32 -1.11
N GLU A 110 19.28 9.63 -0.01
CA GLU A 110 18.02 9.79 0.74
C GLU A 110 17.79 11.23 1.21
N HIS A 111 18.81 11.89 1.76
CA HIS A 111 18.72 13.31 2.10
C HIS A 111 18.67 14.19 0.84
N SER A 112 19.55 13.93 -0.13
CA SER A 112 19.72 14.80 -1.32
C SER A 112 18.48 14.88 -2.21
N VAL A 113 17.68 13.83 -2.31
CA VAL A 113 16.44 13.84 -3.11
C VAL A 113 15.38 14.75 -2.50
N LEU A 114 15.46 15.01 -1.19
CA LEU A 114 14.51 15.85 -0.44
C LEU A 114 14.87 17.34 -0.46
N CYS A 115 16.02 17.72 -1.02
CA CYS A 115 16.47 19.11 -1.15
C CYS A 115 15.76 19.91 -2.26
N GLY A 116 15.05 19.22 -3.17
CA GLY A 116 14.29 19.86 -4.24
C GLY A 116 14.11 18.95 -5.45
N SER A 117 13.04 19.18 -6.20
CA SER A 117 12.67 18.39 -7.37
C SER A 117 12.25 19.27 -8.55
N GLU A 118 11.96 18.67 -9.70
CA GLU A 118 11.56 19.41 -10.92
C GLU A 118 10.29 20.24 -10.70
N ARG A 119 9.24 19.67 -10.08
CA ARG A 119 7.98 20.37 -9.80
C ARG A 119 8.07 21.28 -8.58
N PHE A 120 8.94 20.95 -7.62
CA PHE A 120 9.14 21.72 -6.39
C PHE A 120 10.60 22.16 -6.27
N PRO A 121 11.06 23.10 -7.12
CA PRO A 121 12.48 23.46 -7.24
C PRO A 121 13.00 24.38 -6.12
N VAL A 122 12.13 24.71 -5.17
CA VAL A 122 12.50 25.45 -3.96
C VAL A 122 13.47 24.61 -3.14
N ARG A 123 14.44 25.25 -2.49
CA ARG A 123 15.36 24.55 -1.57
C ARG A 123 14.61 23.99 -0.38
N ASP A 124 14.92 22.75 0.00
CA ASP A 124 14.39 22.02 1.15
C ASP A 124 12.85 22.01 1.25
N PRO A 125 12.13 21.54 0.20
CA PRO A 125 10.67 21.45 0.24
C PRO A 125 10.19 20.55 1.38
N PHE A 126 10.91 19.45 1.66
CA PHE A 126 10.58 18.52 2.73
C PHE A 126 10.53 19.21 4.11
N PHE A 127 11.60 19.91 4.49
CA PHE A 127 11.66 20.63 5.77
C PHE A 127 10.63 21.77 5.84
N LYS A 128 10.38 22.44 4.71
CA LYS A 128 9.32 23.46 4.65
C LYS A 128 7.93 22.87 4.88
N MET A 129 7.70 21.62 4.50
CA MET A 129 6.42 20.95 4.72
C MET A 129 6.18 20.57 6.18
N LEU A 130 7.22 20.37 7.00
CA LEU A 130 7.05 20.11 8.43
C LEU A 130 6.25 21.22 9.15
N ASN A 131 6.36 22.46 8.67
CA ASN A 131 5.64 23.62 9.22
C ASN A 131 4.37 24.00 8.43
N ARG A 132 4.06 23.30 7.34
CA ARG A 132 2.96 23.62 6.41
C ARG A 132 1.98 22.47 6.21
N SER A 133 2.25 21.33 6.83
CA SER A 133 1.48 20.11 6.76
C SER A 133 0.74 19.85 8.07
N LEU A 134 -0.32 19.07 7.98
CA LEU A 134 -1.03 18.48 9.12
C LEU A 134 -0.63 17.01 9.31
N ALA A 135 0.55 16.63 8.79
CA ALA A 135 1.07 15.28 8.88
C ALA A 135 1.15 14.81 10.33
N THR A 136 0.75 13.56 10.53
CA THR A 136 0.99 12.84 11.78
C THR A 136 2.39 12.21 11.79
N PHE A 137 2.98 11.99 10.61
CA PHE A 137 4.35 11.49 10.45
C PHE A 137 4.91 11.90 9.10
N MET A 138 6.21 12.24 9.06
CA MET A 138 6.97 12.49 7.84
C MET A 138 8.41 12.06 8.09
N ASN A 139 8.95 11.17 7.26
CA ASN A 139 10.35 10.78 7.38
C ASN A 139 10.87 10.14 6.08
N ALA A 140 12.16 9.87 6.07
CA ALA A 140 12.80 8.96 5.15
C ALA A 140 13.85 8.15 5.92
N MET A 141 14.10 6.90 5.48
CA MET A 141 14.99 5.99 6.18
C MET A 141 15.75 5.12 5.18
N THR A 142 17.03 4.91 5.46
CA THR A 142 17.90 4.01 4.72
C THR A 142 18.24 2.80 5.58
N GLY A 143 17.76 1.63 5.18
CA GLY A 143 18.18 0.34 5.70
C GLY A 143 19.43 -0.21 4.97
N PRO A 144 19.85 -1.45 5.27
CA PRO A 144 21.04 -2.04 4.66
C PRO A 144 20.95 -2.22 3.14
N ASP A 145 19.76 -2.55 2.63
CA ASP A 145 19.51 -2.89 1.22
C ASP A 145 18.24 -2.23 0.65
N TYR A 146 17.66 -1.28 1.38
CA TYR A 146 16.47 -0.53 0.97
C TYR A 146 16.48 0.91 1.48
N THR A 147 15.75 1.79 0.78
CA THR A 147 15.46 3.15 1.22
C THR A 147 13.95 3.38 1.10
N LEU A 148 13.34 3.94 2.14
CA LEU A 148 11.88 4.16 2.22
C LEU A 148 11.55 5.61 2.58
N TYR A 149 10.48 6.12 1.98
CA TYR A 149 10.02 7.50 2.15
C TYR A 149 8.55 7.54 2.61
N PRO A 150 8.28 7.30 3.91
CA PRO A 150 6.95 7.29 4.48
C PRO A 150 6.45 8.64 4.99
N PHE A 151 5.15 8.87 4.83
CA PHE A 151 4.42 9.89 5.58
C PHE A 151 3.01 9.41 5.94
N SER A 152 2.38 10.09 6.89
CA SER A 152 0.97 9.90 7.19
C SER A 152 0.25 11.20 7.54
N SER A 153 -1.04 11.25 7.24
CA SER A 153 -1.90 12.40 7.55
C SER A 153 -3.35 11.94 7.73
N THR A 154 -4.08 12.63 8.60
CA THR A 154 -5.52 12.46 8.78
C THR A 154 -6.35 13.34 7.84
N ASN A 155 -5.69 14.29 7.16
CA ASN A 155 -6.34 15.22 6.24
C ASN A 155 -6.07 14.79 4.79
N GLU A 156 -7.14 14.52 4.02
CA GLU A 156 -7.02 14.04 2.63
C GLU A 156 -6.28 15.02 1.71
N ILE A 157 -6.52 16.33 1.87
CA ILE A 157 -5.86 17.34 1.01
C ILE A 157 -4.36 17.37 1.30
N ASP A 158 -4.00 17.38 2.59
CA ASP A 158 -2.62 17.32 3.04
C ASP A 158 -1.93 16.02 2.59
N TYR A 159 -2.61 14.87 2.73
CA TYR A 159 -2.13 13.58 2.23
C TYR A 159 -1.78 13.63 0.73
N ARG A 160 -2.65 14.22 -0.11
CA ARG A 160 -2.39 14.35 -1.56
C ARG A 160 -1.27 15.34 -1.88
N ASN A 161 -1.14 16.40 -1.08
CA ASN A 161 -0.04 17.36 -1.22
C ASN A 161 1.31 16.69 -0.91
N LEU A 162 1.41 16.00 0.23
CA LEU A 162 2.59 15.24 0.61
C LEU A 162 2.91 14.14 -0.40
N GLN A 163 1.90 13.40 -0.86
CA GLN A 163 2.07 12.38 -1.91
C GLN A 163 2.72 12.98 -3.16
N SER A 164 2.24 14.13 -3.61
CA SER A 164 2.79 14.82 -4.78
C SER A 164 4.24 15.24 -4.58
N ILE A 165 4.58 15.74 -3.38
CA ILE A 165 5.93 16.21 -3.04
C ILE A 165 6.90 15.01 -2.95
N TYR A 166 6.53 13.94 -2.25
CA TYR A 166 7.35 12.75 -2.09
C TYR A 166 7.60 12.05 -3.44
N LEU A 167 6.55 11.85 -4.25
CA LEU A 167 6.69 11.22 -5.56
C LEU A 167 7.60 12.04 -6.48
N ASP A 168 7.48 13.36 -6.49
CA ASP A 168 8.34 14.20 -7.33
C ASP A 168 9.79 14.22 -6.83
N ALA A 169 10.00 14.25 -5.51
CA ALA A 169 11.32 14.16 -4.90
C ALA A 169 12.07 12.89 -5.30
N VAL A 170 11.43 11.72 -5.18
CA VAL A 170 12.14 10.45 -5.43
C VAL A 170 12.31 10.12 -6.92
N PHE A 171 11.39 10.56 -7.80
CA PHE A 171 11.46 10.24 -9.23
C PHE A 171 12.10 11.34 -10.08
N ARG A 172 12.08 12.59 -9.63
CA ARG A 172 12.64 13.75 -10.36
C ARG A 172 13.38 14.72 -9.43
N PRO A 173 14.38 14.24 -8.65
CA PRO A 173 15.19 15.10 -7.80
C PRO A 173 16.09 16.03 -8.61
N ASN A 174 16.39 17.21 -8.08
CA ASN A 174 17.32 18.14 -8.73
C ASN A 174 18.79 17.72 -8.58
N LEU A 175 19.14 17.07 -7.46
CA LEU A 175 20.49 16.61 -7.12
C LEU A 175 21.57 17.67 -7.38
N LYS A 176 21.33 18.91 -6.93
CA LYS A 176 22.29 20.00 -7.14
C LYS A 176 23.58 19.69 -6.40
N TYR A 177 24.71 20.02 -7.02
CA TYR A 177 26.02 19.77 -6.41
C TYR A 177 26.18 20.41 -5.02
N LEU A 178 25.66 21.62 -4.84
CA LEU A 178 25.69 22.29 -3.53
C LEU A 178 24.82 21.61 -2.47
N ASP A 179 23.72 20.97 -2.87
CA ASP A 179 22.87 20.21 -1.95
C ASP A 179 23.61 18.92 -1.54
N PHE A 180 24.28 18.23 -2.47
CA PHE A 180 25.17 17.11 -2.14
C PHE A 180 26.29 17.49 -1.16
N LEU A 181 26.92 18.66 -1.34
CA LEU A 181 27.95 19.14 -0.41
C LEU A 181 27.38 19.48 0.98
N GLN A 182 26.09 19.78 1.08
CA GLN A 182 25.40 20.02 2.35
C GLN A 182 25.07 18.71 3.07
N GLU A 183 24.40 17.80 2.36
CA GLU A 183 23.85 16.56 2.93
C GLU A 183 24.87 15.41 3.01
N GLY A 184 25.91 15.45 2.17
CA GLY A 184 26.98 14.47 2.13
C GLY A 184 28.22 14.96 2.87
N TRP A 185 29.22 15.43 2.12
CA TRP A 185 30.46 15.93 2.68
C TRP A 185 31.04 17.07 1.84
N ARG A 186 31.78 17.97 2.50
CA ARG A 186 32.54 19.05 1.88
C ARG A 186 33.72 19.46 2.74
N LEU A 187 34.69 20.14 2.13
CA LEU A 187 35.71 20.90 2.86
C LEU A 187 35.22 22.34 3.02
N GLU A 188 35.37 22.91 4.21
CA GLU A 188 34.92 24.27 4.53
C GLU A 188 36.01 25.03 5.30
N HIS A 189 36.20 26.30 4.97
CA HIS A 189 37.16 27.16 5.65
C HIS A 189 36.66 27.50 7.06
N SER A 190 37.56 27.47 8.04
CA SER A 190 37.32 27.90 9.42
C SER A 190 37.43 29.41 9.59
#